data_AF-A0A7S1SF20-F1
#
_entry.id   AF-A0A7S1SF20-F1
#
_cell.length_a   1.000
_cell.length_b   1.000
_cell.length_c   1.000
_cell.angle_alpha   90.00
_cell.angle_beta   90.00
_cell.angle_gamma   90.00
#
_symmetry.space_group_name_H-M   'P 1'
#
loop_
_entity.id
_entity.type
_entity.pdbx_description
1 polymer ?
#
loop_
_entity_poly.entity_id
_entity_poly.type
_entity_poly.pdbx_seq_one_letter_code
_entity_poly.pdbx_strand_id
1 'polypeptide(L)'
;SSTRQLVLNPFGGVHEIADASSVYRRSVRRQGRLSVLWFCSALGMCAVNVYELTAPNVLELQELFKMENVMEQTDLAKAMSFVMAFYELIGTGLLVAGIVCCVFASQLRTGFMRWRSLSNLAWVWLPTLARFSAIKMLGLCHPKTVFADLQDLLEAHGLETEEESLCGFLTSRQMRVAVRMVLWKLLVLIAGLAALCVKTQKVSTMLAVRETSLWMVSLQVLGVLGFLNQCINIVDVAGLLKVEALRFAFAGEDATYQRKELIYKAVFAACVAKGIFENVGKTRGRLHAFAALYTFDHKDVQRLAVGSEGFCVNRCFVRPPHAPKTSPV
;
A
#
# COMPACT_ATOMS: atom_id res chain seq x y z
N SER A 1 44.95 -10.98 6.38
CA SER A 1 44.99 -9.62 5.80
C SER A 1 43.62 -9.30 5.21
N SER A 2 42.77 -8.59 5.97
CA SER A 2 41.42 -8.21 5.56
C SER A 2 41.48 -6.91 4.76
N THR A 3 41.51 -7.04 3.43
CA THR A 3 41.54 -5.89 2.51
C THR A 3 40.15 -5.24 2.49
N ARG A 4 39.93 -4.26 3.36
CA ARG A 4 38.75 -3.37 3.29
C ARG A 4 38.82 -2.58 1.99
N GLN A 5 38.06 -2.99 0.99
CA GLN A 5 37.83 -2.18 -0.21
C GLN A 5 37.06 -0.91 0.18
N LEU A 6 37.79 0.20 0.25
CA LEU A 6 37.22 1.54 0.31
C LEU A 6 36.64 1.88 -1.07
N VAL A 7 35.33 1.73 -1.22
CA VAL A 7 34.60 2.28 -2.37
C VAL A 7 34.59 3.79 -2.21
N LEU A 8 35.45 4.47 -2.97
CA LEU A 8 35.48 5.91 -3.10
C LEU A 8 34.18 6.38 -3.76
N ASN A 9 33.28 6.90 -2.93
CA ASN A 9 32.07 7.60 -3.36
C ASN A 9 32.48 9.01 -3.82
N PRO A 10 32.17 9.46 -5.04
CA PRO A 10 32.47 10.83 -5.49
C PRO A 10 31.68 11.91 -4.72
N PHE A 11 30.81 11.51 -3.80
CA PHE A 11 30.16 12.37 -2.82
C PHE A 11 30.63 11.95 -1.43
N GLY A 12 31.64 12.64 -0.89
CA GLY A 12 32.40 12.26 0.31
C GLY A 12 31.55 12.02 1.57
N GLY A 13 31.12 10.77 1.76
CA GLY A 13 30.34 10.32 2.92
C GLY A 13 30.28 8.80 3.02
N VAL A 14 31.35 8.17 3.51
CA VAL A 14 31.43 6.69 3.69
C VAL A 14 30.56 6.21 4.87
N HIS A 15 30.07 7.10 5.73
CA HIS A 15 29.28 6.74 6.91
C HIS A 15 27.77 6.56 6.69
N GLU A 16 27.19 6.97 5.55
CA GLU A 16 25.71 7.09 5.44
C GLU A 16 25.00 5.79 4.97
N ILE A 17 25.70 4.88 4.27
CA ILE A 17 25.06 3.70 3.65
C ILE A 17 24.72 2.62 4.69
N ALA A 18 25.57 2.43 5.70
CA ALA A 18 25.31 1.47 6.78
C ALA A 18 24.02 1.84 7.54
N ASP A 19 23.82 3.14 7.76
CA ASP A 19 22.66 3.65 8.48
C ASP A 19 21.38 3.61 7.63
N ALA A 20 21.48 3.83 6.31
CA ALA A 20 20.35 3.67 5.40
C ALA A 20 19.75 2.25 5.42
N SER A 21 20.59 1.22 5.54
CA SER A 21 20.14 -0.19 5.63
C SER A 21 19.43 -0.50 6.96
N SER A 22 19.89 0.13 8.05
CA SER A 22 19.36 -0.05 9.41
C SER A 22 18.00 0.66 9.54
N VAL A 23 17.91 1.88 9.00
CA VAL A 23 16.70 2.70 8.97
C VAL A 23 15.67 2.08 8.02
N TYR A 24 16.08 1.56 6.87
CA TYR A 24 15.19 0.83 5.96
C TYR A 24 14.58 -0.40 6.64
N ARG A 25 15.38 -1.23 7.32
CA ARG A 25 14.89 -2.38 8.11
C ARG A 25 13.84 -1.97 9.15
N ARG A 26 14.11 -0.93 9.92
CA ARG A 26 13.19 -0.44 10.95
C ARG A 26 11.91 0.13 10.33
N SER A 27 12.02 0.84 9.21
CA SER A 27 10.88 1.40 8.48
C SER A 27 9.97 0.31 7.92
N VAL A 28 10.52 -0.69 7.20
CA VAL A 28 9.73 -1.77 6.59
C VAL A 28 9.05 -2.65 7.65
N ARG A 29 9.78 -3.03 8.72
CA ARG A 29 9.19 -3.77 9.85
C ARG A 29 8.12 -2.96 10.58
N ARG A 30 8.31 -1.65 10.76
CA ARG A 30 7.28 -0.79 11.36
C ARG A 30 6.06 -0.68 10.46
N GLN A 31 6.23 -0.52 9.15
CA GLN A 31 5.11 -0.35 8.24
C GLN A 31 4.23 -1.62 8.14
N GLY A 32 4.85 -2.81 8.09
CA GLY A 32 4.13 -4.09 8.14
C GLY A 32 3.52 -4.40 9.51
N ARG A 33 4.16 -4.00 10.62
CA ARG A 33 3.58 -4.17 11.96
C ARG A 33 2.46 -3.19 12.24
N LEU A 34 2.57 -1.94 11.80
CA LEU A 34 1.49 -0.96 11.93
C LEU A 34 0.28 -1.42 11.12
N SER A 35 0.41 -1.86 9.87
CA SER A 35 -0.76 -2.32 9.10
C SER A 35 -1.51 -3.49 9.77
N VAL A 36 -0.80 -4.45 10.36
CA VAL A 36 -1.39 -5.56 11.11
C VAL A 36 -2.01 -5.11 12.43
N LEU A 37 -1.30 -4.29 13.23
CA LEU A 37 -1.83 -3.74 14.48
C LEU A 37 -3.06 -2.87 14.26
N TRP A 38 -3.08 -2.10 13.18
CA TRP A 38 -4.21 -1.25 12.79
C TRP A 38 -5.46 -2.04 12.44
N PHE A 39 -5.28 -3.14 11.72
CA PHE A 39 -6.41 -3.97 11.34
C PHE A 39 -6.90 -4.81 12.54
N CYS A 40 -5.99 -5.30 13.38
CA CYS A 40 -6.36 -6.00 14.62
C CYS A 40 -7.05 -5.07 15.63
N SER A 41 -6.64 -3.80 15.75
CA SER A 41 -7.33 -2.84 16.61
C SER A 41 -8.68 -2.44 16.04
N ALA A 42 -8.78 -2.24 14.73
CA ALA A 42 -10.06 -1.96 14.07
C ALA A 42 -11.03 -3.14 14.21
N LEU A 43 -10.60 -4.38 13.94
CA LEU A 43 -11.42 -5.58 14.13
C LEU A 43 -11.77 -5.83 15.60
N GLY A 44 -10.82 -5.65 16.52
CA GLY A 44 -11.05 -5.82 17.95
C GLY A 44 -12.09 -4.82 18.47
N MET A 45 -12.00 -3.56 18.05
CA MET A 45 -13.00 -2.53 18.40
C MET A 45 -14.35 -2.79 17.74
N CYS A 46 -14.39 -3.34 16.51
CA CYS A 46 -15.64 -3.76 15.86
C CYS A 46 -16.28 -4.94 16.60
N ALA A 47 -15.50 -5.95 16.99
CA ALA A 47 -15.99 -7.12 17.71
C ALA A 47 -16.49 -6.77 19.12
N VAL A 48 -15.78 -5.86 19.83
CA VAL A 48 -16.18 -5.39 21.16
C VAL A 48 -17.46 -4.56 21.09
N ASN A 49 -17.60 -3.65 20.11
CA ASN A 49 -18.85 -2.91 19.94
C ASN A 49 -20.02 -3.82 19.55
N VAL A 50 -19.81 -4.81 18.67
CA VAL A 50 -20.85 -5.77 18.30
C VAL A 50 -21.26 -6.61 19.52
N TYR A 51 -20.30 -7.01 20.37
CA TYR A 51 -20.56 -7.80 21.57
C TYR A 51 -21.25 -7.00 22.70
N GLU A 52 -20.82 -5.77 22.97
CA GLU A 52 -21.47 -4.92 24.00
C GLU A 52 -22.88 -4.48 23.59
N LEU A 53 -23.15 -4.30 22.29
CA LEU A 53 -24.50 -4.01 21.78
C LEU A 53 -25.43 -5.22 21.79
N THR A 54 -24.91 -6.45 21.85
CA THR A 54 -25.72 -7.69 21.82
C THR A 54 -25.86 -8.39 23.17
N ALA A 55 -24.99 -8.14 24.15
CA ALA A 55 -24.94 -8.96 25.37
C ALA A 55 -26.16 -8.87 26.33
N PRO A 56 -26.85 -7.73 26.56
CA PRO A 56 -27.86 -7.68 27.62
C PRO A 56 -29.28 -8.14 27.22
N ASN A 57 -29.61 -8.36 25.93
CA ASN A 57 -31.01 -8.56 25.50
C ASN A 57 -31.35 -9.97 24.97
N VAL A 58 -30.38 -10.90 24.90
CA VAL A 58 -30.55 -12.20 24.21
C VAL A 58 -31.58 -13.13 24.88
N LEU A 59 -31.88 -12.93 26.17
CA LEU A 59 -32.86 -13.76 26.91
C LEU A 59 -34.30 -13.22 26.89
N GLU A 60 -34.51 -11.93 26.64
CA GLU A 60 -35.86 -11.35 26.42
C GLU A 60 -36.29 -11.38 24.95
N LEU A 61 -35.33 -11.45 24.02
CA LEU A 61 -35.54 -11.50 22.57
C LEU A 61 -36.25 -12.78 22.11
N GLN A 62 -36.14 -13.90 22.84
CA GLN A 62 -36.65 -15.20 22.40
C GLN A 62 -38.19 -15.28 22.36
N GLU A 63 -38.90 -14.42 23.09
CA GLU A 63 -40.37 -14.35 23.13
C GLU A 63 -40.97 -13.41 22.06
N LEU A 64 -40.15 -12.52 21.47
CA LEU A 64 -40.59 -11.50 20.50
C LEU A 64 -40.46 -11.93 19.02
N PHE A 65 -39.76 -13.05 18.74
CA PHE A 65 -39.44 -13.59 17.41
C PHE A 65 -40.62 -14.06 16.53
N LYS A 66 -41.88 -13.79 16.90
CA LYS A 66 -43.05 -14.16 16.09
C LYS A 66 -43.58 -13.07 15.14
N MET A 67 -43.03 -11.85 15.17
CA MET A 67 -43.39 -10.73 14.26
C MET A 67 -42.16 -10.04 13.60
N GLU A 68 -40.97 -10.64 13.67
CA GLU A 68 -39.67 -9.94 13.75
C GLU A 68 -38.82 -9.87 12.45
N ASN A 69 -39.31 -10.25 11.26
CA ASN A 69 -38.42 -10.36 10.08
C ASN A 69 -38.07 -9.04 9.35
N VAL A 70 -38.76 -7.93 9.61
CA VAL A 70 -38.56 -6.65 8.87
C VAL A 70 -37.78 -5.61 9.68
N MET A 71 -37.88 -5.66 11.02
CA MET A 71 -37.22 -4.67 11.88
C MET A 71 -35.73 -4.99 12.09
N GLU A 72 -35.38 -6.28 12.21
CA GLU A 72 -34.01 -6.77 12.44
C GLU A 72 -33.03 -6.40 11.30
N GLN A 73 -33.49 -6.42 10.04
CA GLN A 73 -32.65 -6.03 8.90
C GLN A 73 -32.25 -4.54 8.93
N THR A 74 -33.11 -3.68 9.50
CA THR A 74 -32.83 -2.24 9.53
C THR A 74 -31.77 -1.88 10.57
N ASP A 75 -31.75 -2.58 11.70
CA ASP A 75 -30.80 -2.28 12.77
C ASP A 75 -29.42 -2.85 12.48
N LEU A 76 -29.33 -4.03 11.87
CA LEU A 76 -28.05 -4.57 11.38
C LEU A 76 -27.44 -3.64 10.31
N ALA A 77 -28.23 -3.17 9.35
CA ALA A 77 -27.74 -2.26 8.30
C ALA A 77 -27.25 -0.92 8.88
N LYS A 78 -27.96 -0.36 9.88
CA LYS A 78 -27.52 0.84 10.61
C LYS A 78 -26.21 0.60 11.35
N ALA A 79 -26.08 -0.52 12.07
CA ALA A 79 -24.87 -0.87 12.80
C ALA A 79 -23.67 -1.05 11.85
N MET A 80 -23.85 -1.76 10.74
CA MET A 80 -22.81 -1.91 9.72
C MET A 80 -22.42 -0.56 9.11
N SER A 81 -23.40 0.30 8.79
CA SER A 81 -23.12 1.66 8.30
C SER A 81 -22.35 2.50 9.31
N PHE A 82 -22.63 2.37 10.61
CA PHE A 82 -21.91 3.06 11.67
C PHE A 82 -20.46 2.58 11.78
N VAL A 83 -20.25 1.27 11.84
CA VAL A 83 -18.91 0.65 11.89
C VAL A 83 -18.07 1.08 10.69
N MET A 84 -18.68 1.10 9.51
CA MET A 84 -18.07 1.54 8.27
C MET A 84 -17.67 3.02 8.29
N ALA A 85 -18.57 3.88 8.74
CA ALA A 85 -18.29 5.31 8.89
C ALA A 85 -17.15 5.55 9.89
N PHE A 86 -17.13 4.82 11.00
CA PHE A 86 -16.07 4.89 12.01
C PHE A 86 -14.71 4.45 11.46
N TYR A 87 -14.67 3.32 10.74
CA TYR A 87 -13.47 2.85 10.04
C TYR A 87 -12.96 3.90 9.04
N GLU A 88 -13.86 4.48 8.24
CA GLU A 88 -13.48 5.49 7.25
C GLU A 88 -12.98 6.78 7.92
N LEU A 89 -13.59 7.21 9.02
CA LEU A 89 -13.17 8.39 9.77
C LEU A 89 -11.78 8.20 10.38
N ILE A 90 -11.55 7.10 11.09
CA ILE A 90 -10.25 6.80 11.72
C ILE A 90 -9.17 6.65 10.66
N GLY A 91 -9.43 5.84 9.63
CA GLY A 91 -8.43 5.60 8.59
C GLY A 91 -8.06 6.87 7.84
N THR A 92 -9.04 7.72 7.53
CA THR A 92 -8.77 9.04 6.92
C THR A 92 -7.95 9.93 7.86
N GLY A 93 -8.33 10.03 9.14
CA GLY A 93 -7.62 10.83 10.12
C GLY A 93 -6.14 10.43 10.25
N LEU A 94 -5.88 9.13 10.27
CA LEU A 94 -4.52 8.63 10.37
C LEU A 94 -3.72 8.76 9.06
N LEU A 95 -4.36 8.68 7.88
CA LEU A 95 -3.72 8.99 6.60
C LEU A 95 -3.33 10.46 6.51
N VAL A 96 -4.21 11.36 6.96
CA VAL A 96 -3.92 12.80 7.06
C VAL A 96 -2.75 13.04 8.03
N ALA A 97 -2.75 12.40 9.19
CA ALA A 97 -1.63 12.48 10.13
C ALA A 97 -0.31 11.99 9.49
N GLY A 98 -0.34 10.87 8.76
CA GLY A 98 0.81 10.37 8.01
C GLY A 98 1.33 11.36 6.96
N ILE A 99 0.43 11.98 6.20
CA ILE A 99 0.76 13.04 5.24
C ILE A 99 1.43 14.21 5.95
N VAL A 100 0.83 14.71 7.03
CA VAL A 100 1.36 15.81 7.84
C VAL A 100 2.76 15.46 8.36
N CYS A 101 2.95 14.26 8.93
CA CYS A 101 4.26 13.79 9.37
C CYS A 101 5.28 13.74 8.23
N CYS A 102 4.89 13.29 7.03
CA CYS A 102 5.78 13.28 5.87
C CYS A 102 6.13 14.70 5.39
N VAL A 103 5.17 15.62 5.40
CA VAL A 103 5.41 17.04 5.10
C VAL A 103 6.42 17.61 6.11
N PHE A 104 6.18 17.47 7.41
CA PHE A 104 7.12 17.92 8.45
C PHE A 104 8.50 17.26 8.31
N ALA A 105 8.57 15.95 8.10
CA ALA A 105 9.84 15.25 7.89
C ALA A 105 10.59 15.75 6.64
N SER A 106 9.87 16.15 5.59
CA SER A 106 10.48 16.72 4.38
C SER A 106 11.03 18.13 4.59
N GLN A 107 10.55 18.88 5.59
CA GLN A 107 11.06 20.20 5.94
C GLN A 107 12.22 20.12 6.94
N LEU A 108 12.12 19.23 7.93
CA LEU A 108 13.07 19.18 9.05
C LEU A 108 14.32 18.34 8.75
N ARG A 109 14.24 17.36 7.85
CA ARG A 109 15.38 16.49 7.53
C ARG A 109 16.19 17.03 6.36
N THR A 110 17.46 16.67 6.31
CA THR A 110 18.37 16.97 5.20
C THR A 110 18.74 15.71 4.44
N GLY A 111 19.45 15.87 3.31
CA GLY A 111 20.02 14.76 2.54
C GLY A 111 18.98 13.76 2.01
N PHE A 112 19.31 12.47 2.07
CA PHE A 112 18.48 11.39 1.55
C PHE A 112 17.09 11.31 2.18
N MET A 113 16.98 11.52 3.50
CA MET A 113 15.72 11.36 4.23
C MET A 113 14.66 12.37 3.82
N ARG A 114 15.07 13.59 3.46
CA ARG A 114 14.18 14.63 2.95
C ARG A 114 13.48 14.16 1.67
N TRP A 115 14.28 13.75 0.69
CA TRP A 115 13.78 13.37 -0.63
C TRP A 115 12.98 12.08 -0.59
N ARG A 116 13.37 11.13 0.27
CA ARG A 116 12.58 9.93 0.54
C ARG A 116 11.22 10.24 1.17
N SER A 117 11.14 11.19 2.08
CA SER A 117 9.86 11.60 2.69
C SER A 117 8.94 12.22 1.65
N LEU A 118 9.50 13.02 0.73
CA LEU A 118 8.78 13.67 -0.35
C LEU A 118 8.29 12.68 -1.42
N SER A 119 9.12 11.70 -1.82
CA SER A 119 8.69 10.64 -2.73
C SER A 119 7.62 9.75 -2.09
N ASN A 120 7.76 9.41 -0.81
CA ASN A 120 6.72 8.67 -0.08
C ASN A 120 5.40 9.45 0.00
N LEU A 121 5.46 10.76 0.25
CA LEU A 121 4.27 11.62 0.26
C LEU A 121 3.54 11.56 -1.08
N ALA A 122 4.26 11.77 -2.19
CA ALA A 122 3.68 11.82 -3.53
C ALA A 122 3.25 10.44 -4.06
N TRP A 123 4.01 9.39 -3.80
CA TRP A 123 3.79 8.07 -4.43
C TRP A 123 3.03 7.07 -3.58
N VAL A 124 2.98 7.28 -2.26
CA VAL A 124 2.33 6.34 -1.32
C VAL A 124 1.16 7.01 -0.64
N TRP A 125 1.39 8.08 0.12
CA TRP A 125 0.37 8.63 1.00
C TRP A 125 -0.75 9.35 0.25
N LEU A 126 -0.44 10.25 -0.69
CA LEU A 126 -1.46 10.96 -1.46
C LEU A 126 -2.36 10.03 -2.29
N PRO A 127 -1.82 9.09 -3.11
CA PRO A 127 -2.65 8.15 -3.84
C PRO A 127 -3.45 7.22 -2.91
N THR A 128 -2.93 6.94 -1.71
CA THR A 128 -3.68 6.15 -0.71
C THR A 128 -4.84 6.93 -0.15
N LEU A 129 -4.65 8.21 0.19
CA LEU A 129 -5.72 9.10 0.67
C LEU A 129 -6.80 9.30 -0.40
N ALA A 130 -6.41 9.59 -1.64
CA ALA A 130 -7.34 9.84 -2.75
C ALA A 130 -8.26 8.63 -3.05
N ARG A 131 -7.82 7.42 -2.69
CA ARG A 131 -8.56 6.17 -2.93
C ARG A 131 -9.05 5.52 -1.64
N PHE A 132 -8.91 6.19 -0.50
CA PHE A 132 -9.26 5.59 0.77
C PHE A 132 -10.79 5.41 0.85
N SER A 133 -11.21 4.16 1.01
CA SER A 133 -12.59 3.73 1.10
C SER A 133 -12.58 2.32 1.66
N ALA A 134 -13.58 1.96 2.44
CA ALA A 134 -13.70 0.58 2.92
C ALA A 134 -13.92 -0.43 1.77
N ILE A 135 -14.51 0.00 0.63
CA ILE A 135 -14.62 -0.85 -0.58
C ILE A 135 -13.23 -1.27 -1.10
N LYS A 136 -12.18 -0.47 -0.84
CA LYS A 136 -10.80 -0.80 -1.24
C LYS A 136 -10.31 -2.13 -0.65
N MET A 137 -10.91 -2.62 0.43
CA MET A 137 -10.63 -3.97 0.96
C MET A 137 -10.86 -5.05 -0.10
N LEU A 138 -11.83 -4.88 -1.02
CA LEU A 138 -12.02 -5.78 -2.16
C LEU A 138 -10.81 -5.85 -3.08
N GLY A 139 -10.09 -4.73 -3.25
CA GLY A 139 -8.88 -4.66 -4.07
C GLY A 139 -7.74 -5.53 -3.51
N LEU A 140 -7.70 -5.75 -2.20
CA LEU A 140 -6.73 -6.66 -1.56
C LEU A 140 -7.01 -8.13 -1.87
N CYS A 141 -8.23 -8.45 -2.32
CA CYS A 141 -8.64 -9.79 -2.70
C CYS A 141 -8.50 -10.02 -4.22
N HIS A 142 -7.97 -9.04 -4.96
CA HIS A 142 -7.69 -9.21 -6.38
C HIS A 142 -6.69 -10.37 -6.58
N PRO A 143 -6.91 -11.29 -7.55
CA PRO A 143 -6.07 -12.48 -7.73
C PRO A 143 -4.58 -12.13 -7.83
N LYS A 144 -4.22 -11.09 -8.59
CA LYS A 144 -2.84 -10.61 -8.73
C LYS A 144 -2.18 -10.22 -7.39
N THR A 145 -2.93 -9.60 -6.48
CA THR A 145 -2.43 -9.23 -5.15
C THR A 145 -2.30 -10.45 -4.26
N VAL A 146 -3.26 -11.37 -4.31
CA VAL A 146 -3.20 -12.63 -3.56
C VAL A 146 -2.00 -13.47 -4.00
N PHE A 147 -1.75 -13.59 -5.31
CA PHE A 147 -0.59 -14.30 -5.83
C PHE A 147 0.74 -13.62 -5.44
N ALA A 148 0.82 -12.30 -5.53
CA ALA A 148 2.00 -11.55 -5.10
C ALA A 148 2.29 -11.75 -3.60
N ASP A 149 1.27 -11.64 -2.74
CA ASP A 149 1.41 -11.84 -1.30
C ASP A 149 1.80 -13.30 -0.97
N LEU A 150 1.29 -14.27 -1.73
CA LEU A 150 1.62 -15.68 -1.56
C LEU A 150 3.07 -15.95 -1.96
N GLN A 151 3.50 -15.40 -3.10
CA GLN A 151 4.88 -15.50 -3.57
C GLN A 151 5.84 -14.88 -2.54
N ASP A 152 5.56 -13.66 -2.07
CA ASP A 152 6.36 -12.98 -1.04
C ASP A 152 6.44 -13.82 0.26
N LEU A 153 5.36 -14.54 0.63
CA LEU A 153 5.36 -15.44 1.78
C LEU A 153 6.19 -16.70 1.56
N LEU A 154 6.16 -17.28 0.36
CA LEU A 154 6.97 -18.45 0.02
C LEU A 154 8.46 -18.08 0.02
N GLU A 155 8.82 -16.97 -0.61
CA GLU A 155 10.18 -16.41 -0.63
C GLU A 155 10.69 -16.11 0.80
N ALA A 156 9.86 -15.48 1.64
CA ALA A 156 10.24 -15.13 3.01
C ALA A 156 10.54 -16.34 3.91
N HIS A 157 10.04 -17.53 3.57
CA HIS A 157 10.29 -18.77 4.30
C HIS A 157 11.44 -19.60 3.71
N GLY A 158 12.17 -19.07 2.71
CA GLY A 158 13.38 -19.69 2.17
C GLY A 158 13.10 -20.96 1.37
N LEU A 159 11.90 -21.06 0.78
CA LEU A 159 11.48 -22.25 0.04
C LEU A 159 12.21 -22.47 -1.29
N GLU A 160 12.94 -21.48 -1.79
CA GLU A 160 13.63 -21.58 -3.08
C GLU A 160 14.99 -22.28 -3.00
N THR A 161 15.52 -22.58 -1.80
CA THR A 161 16.93 -22.98 -1.65
C THR A 161 17.18 -24.45 -1.32
N GLU A 162 16.18 -25.33 -1.36
CA GLU A 162 16.41 -26.78 -1.22
C GLU A 162 15.96 -27.54 -2.46
N GLU A 163 16.88 -27.64 -3.43
CA GLU A 163 16.81 -28.53 -4.60
C GLU A 163 16.75 -30.03 -4.23
N GLU A 164 16.89 -30.41 -2.97
CA GLU A 164 17.06 -31.82 -2.56
C GLU A 164 15.85 -32.51 -1.92
N SER A 165 14.72 -31.84 -1.67
CA SER A 165 13.54 -32.49 -1.05
C SER A 165 12.42 -32.79 -2.05
N LEU A 166 12.72 -33.63 -3.03
CA LEU A 166 11.83 -34.05 -4.13
C LEU A 166 10.56 -34.84 -3.72
N CYS A 167 10.28 -35.04 -2.43
CA CYS A 167 9.07 -35.74 -1.98
C CYS A 167 8.47 -35.14 -0.70
N GLY A 168 7.55 -34.18 -0.87
CA GLY A 168 6.14 -34.59 -0.81
C GLY A 168 5.29 -34.08 0.34
N PHE A 169 5.79 -33.25 1.25
CA PHE A 169 4.91 -32.62 2.24
C PHE A 169 5.31 -31.16 2.46
N LEU A 170 4.40 -30.24 2.05
CA LEU A 170 4.41 -28.87 2.57
C LEU A 170 4.58 -28.97 4.08
N THR A 171 5.66 -28.42 4.61
CA THR A 171 5.91 -28.49 6.05
C THR A 171 4.66 -27.97 6.77
N SER A 172 4.22 -28.63 7.84
CA SER A 172 3.03 -28.22 8.62
C SER A 172 3.02 -26.71 8.96
N ARG A 173 4.21 -26.11 9.03
CA ARG A 173 4.38 -24.66 9.16
C ARG A 173 3.91 -23.87 7.94
N GLN A 174 4.30 -24.24 6.72
CA GLN A 174 3.88 -23.57 5.47
C GLN A 174 2.37 -23.66 5.27
N MET A 175 1.79 -24.84 5.49
CA MET A 175 0.35 -25.02 5.41
C MET A 175 -0.39 -24.10 6.39
N ARG A 176 0.08 -23.99 7.64
CA ARG A 176 -0.50 -23.07 8.63
C ARG A 176 -0.42 -21.60 8.20
N VAL A 177 0.68 -21.17 7.58
CA VAL A 177 0.83 -19.79 7.08
C VAL A 177 -0.11 -19.54 5.89
N ALA A 178 -0.18 -20.47 4.94
CA ALA A 178 -1.06 -20.38 3.77
C ALA A 178 -2.54 -20.36 4.19
N VAL A 179 -2.97 -21.29 5.05
CA VAL A 179 -4.36 -21.32 5.58
C VAL A 179 -4.68 -20.01 6.30
N ARG A 180 -3.78 -19.51 7.14
CA ARG A 180 -3.98 -18.23 7.82
C ARG A 180 -4.13 -17.07 6.84
N MET A 181 -3.33 -17.03 5.77
CA MET A 181 -3.44 -16.02 4.71
C MET A 181 -4.78 -16.12 3.98
N VAL A 182 -5.21 -17.34 3.61
CA VAL A 182 -6.49 -17.57 2.92
C VAL A 182 -7.66 -17.13 3.79
N LEU A 183 -7.70 -17.55 5.06
CA LEU A 183 -8.74 -17.13 6.02
C LEU A 183 -8.77 -15.61 6.19
N TRP A 184 -7.59 -14.98 6.26
CA TRP A 184 -7.51 -13.53 6.32
C TRP A 184 -8.08 -12.85 5.07
N LYS A 185 -7.72 -13.32 3.88
CA LYS A 185 -8.26 -12.78 2.62
C LYS A 185 -9.76 -12.99 2.51
N LEU A 186 -10.28 -14.13 2.98
CA LEU A 186 -11.73 -14.39 3.01
C LEU A 186 -12.45 -13.40 3.93
N LEU A 187 -11.91 -13.11 5.12
CA LEU A 187 -12.48 -12.10 6.01
C LEU A 187 -12.47 -10.70 5.38
N VAL A 188 -11.37 -10.32 4.74
CA VAL A 188 -11.25 -9.04 4.02
C VAL A 188 -12.24 -8.96 2.85
N LEU A 189 -12.48 -10.08 2.14
CA LEU A 189 -13.45 -10.18 1.06
C LEU A 189 -14.88 -9.97 1.58
N ILE A 190 -15.26 -10.67 2.66
CA ILE A 190 -16.58 -10.54 3.28
C ILE A 190 -16.81 -9.09 3.76
N ALA A 191 -15.82 -8.50 4.45
CA ALA A 191 -15.89 -7.10 4.89
C ALA A 191 -16.00 -6.12 3.71
N GLY A 192 -15.26 -6.35 2.63
CA GLY A 192 -15.32 -5.54 1.42
C GLY A 192 -16.66 -5.66 0.68
N LEU A 193 -17.27 -6.84 0.66
CA LEU A 193 -18.60 -7.06 0.06
C LEU A 193 -19.69 -6.40 0.91
N ALA A 194 -19.63 -6.54 2.23
CA ALA A 194 -20.49 -5.84 3.17
C ALA A 194 -20.42 -4.32 2.98
N ALA A 195 -19.20 -3.78 2.89
CA ALA A 195 -18.94 -2.37 2.59
C ALA A 195 -19.58 -1.91 1.28
N LEU A 196 -19.46 -2.72 0.23
CA LEU A 196 -20.07 -2.46 -1.07
C LEU A 196 -21.60 -2.45 -0.97
N CYS A 197 -22.20 -3.45 -0.32
CA CYS A 197 -23.65 -3.55 -0.13
C CYS A 197 -24.22 -2.32 0.59
N VAL A 198 -23.61 -1.90 1.70
CA VAL A 198 -24.06 -0.72 2.47
C VAL A 198 -23.99 0.56 1.61
N LYS A 199 -22.91 0.73 0.83
CA LYS A 199 -22.77 1.90 -0.05
C LYS A 199 -23.74 1.86 -1.22
N THR A 200 -23.97 0.70 -1.83
CA THR A 200 -24.99 0.54 -2.87
C THR A 200 -26.39 0.83 -2.32
N GLN A 201 -26.72 0.34 -1.13
CA GLN A 201 -28.00 0.63 -0.47
C GLN A 201 -28.15 2.14 -0.23
N LYS A 202 -27.11 2.82 0.26
CA LYS A 202 -27.13 4.27 0.45
C LYS A 202 -27.39 5.03 -0.85
N VAL A 203 -26.69 4.68 -1.93
CA VAL A 203 -26.90 5.31 -3.25
C VAL A 203 -28.30 4.99 -3.77
N SER A 204 -28.79 3.77 -3.58
CA SER A 204 -30.16 3.37 -3.96
C SER A 204 -31.21 4.19 -3.20
N THR A 205 -31.07 4.35 -1.88
CA THR A 205 -31.99 5.19 -1.09
C THR A 205 -31.94 6.65 -1.51
N MET A 206 -30.77 7.16 -1.88
CA MET A 206 -30.59 8.51 -2.38
C MET A 206 -31.32 8.74 -3.71
N LEU A 207 -31.33 7.72 -4.59
CA LEU A 207 -32.04 7.73 -5.88
C LEU A 207 -33.55 7.49 -5.75
N ALA A 208 -34.00 6.81 -4.71
CA ALA A 208 -35.41 6.55 -4.46
C ALA A 208 -36.19 7.82 -4.07
N VAL A 209 -35.51 8.83 -3.51
CA VAL A 209 -36.12 10.13 -3.19
C VAL A 209 -36.42 10.88 -4.49
N ARG A 210 -37.69 10.90 -4.89
CA ARG A 210 -38.17 11.58 -6.09
C ARG A 210 -38.30 13.09 -5.82
N GLU A 211 -37.19 13.80 -5.87
CA GLU A 211 -37.18 15.26 -5.76
C GLU A 211 -37.26 15.93 -7.14
N THR A 212 -37.98 17.04 -7.23
CA THR A 212 -38.11 17.85 -8.45
C THR A 212 -37.11 19.00 -8.51
N SER A 213 -36.39 19.28 -7.42
CA SER A 213 -35.44 20.40 -7.39
C SER A 213 -34.16 20.05 -8.16
N LEU A 214 -33.76 20.91 -9.12
CA LEU A 214 -32.54 20.71 -9.93
C LEU A 214 -31.27 20.57 -9.08
N TRP A 215 -31.23 21.27 -7.95
CA TRP A 215 -30.12 21.20 -7.00
C TRP A 215 -29.96 19.80 -6.39
N MET A 216 -31.06 19.18 -5.95
CA MET A 216 -31.03 17.85 -5.32
C MET A 216 -30.73 16.76 -6.34
N VAL A 217 -31.26 16.88 -7.57
CA VAL A 217 -30.88 16.00 -8.69
C VAL A 217 -29.38 16.08 -8.96
N SER A 218 -28.80 17.29 -8.94
CA SER A 218 -27.36 17.47 -9.13
C SER A 218 -26.55 16.78 -8.03
N LEU A 219 -26.98 16.88 -6.77
CA LEU A 219 -26.35 16.17 -5.65
C LEU A 219 -26.47 14.64 -5.79
N GLN A 220 -27.63 14.12 -6.22
CA GLN A 220 -27.83 12.69 -6.51
C GLN A 220 -26.86 12.18 -7.57
N VAL A 221 -26.73 12.91 -8.68
CA VAL A 221 -25.78 12.57 -9.74
C VAL A 221 -24.34 12.58 -9.22
N LEU A 222 -23.95 13.61 -8.44
CA LEU A 222 -22.62 13.65 -7.81
C LEU A 222 -22.39 12.48 -6.84
N GLY A 223 -23.41 12.07 -6.09
CA GLY A 223 -23.35 10.91 -5.20
C GLY A 223 -23.10 9.60 -5.96
N VAL A 224 -23.83 9.38 -7.07
CA VAL A 224 -23.64 8.23 -7.95
C VAL A 224 -22.25 8.25 -8.59
N LEU A 225 -21.82 9.40 -9.14
CA LEU A 225 -20.50 9.55 -9.74
C LEU A 225 -19.39 9.31 -8.72
N GLY A 226 -19.55 9.80 -7.49
CA GLY A 226 -18.62 9.55 -6.39
C GLY A 226 -18.51 8.06 -6.06
N PHE A 227 -19.63 7.35 -6.01
CA PHE A 227 -19.65 5.90 -5.79
C PHE A 227 -19.02 5.11 -6.95
N LEU A 228 -19.34 5.45 -8.20
CA LEU A 228 -18.72 4.84 -9.38
C LEU A 228 -17.21 5.07 -9.41
N ASN A 229 -16.78 6.29 -9.09
CA ASN A 229 -15.36 6.61 -8.98
C ASN A 229 -14.67 5.77 -7.89
N GLN A 230 -15.33 5.49 -6.76
CA GLN A 230 -14.81 4.57 -5.74
C GLN A 230 -14.71 3.13 -6.25
N CYS A 231 -15.69 2.66 -7.03
CA CYS A 231 -15.70 1.32 -7.61
C CYS A 231 -14.58 1.13 -8.65
N ILE A 232 -14.39 2.11 -9.53
CA ILE A 232 -13.30 2.11 -10.52
C ILE A 232 -11.93 2.11 -9.83
N ASN A 233 -11.80 2.83 -8.71
CA ASN A 233 -10.55 2.92 -7.94
C ASN A 233 -10.35 1.81 -6.90
N ILE A 234 -11.10 0.70 -6.95
CA ILE A 234 -10.88 -0.46 -6.07
C ILE A 234 -9.49 -1.04 -6.30
N VAL A 235 -9.06 -1.13 -7.57
CA VAL A 235 -7.75 -1.67 -7.97
C VAL A 235 -6.82 -0.53 -8.36
N ASP A 236 -5.67 -0.40 -7.71
CA ASP A 236 -4.66 0.59 -8.05
C ASP A 236 -3.79 0.14 -9.24
N VAL A 237 -4.37 0.18 -10.44
CA VAL A 237 -3.67 -0.23 -11.67
C VAL A 237 -2.40 0.59 -11.90
N ALA A 238 -2.47 1.92 -11.70
CA ALA A 238 -1.32 2.81 -11.89
C ALA A 238 -0.18 2.51 -10.91
N GLY A 239 -0.51 2.25 -9.65
CA GLY A 239 0.45 1.84 -8.62
C GLY A 239 1.07 0.48 -8.93
N LEU A 240 0.25 -0.50 -9.36
CA LEU A 240 0.73 -1.83 -9.76
C LEU A 240 1.68 -1.77 -10.94
N LEU A 241 1.32 -1.07 -12.02
CA LEU A 241 2.18 -0.89 -13.19
C LEU A 241 3.50 -0.21 -12.83
N LYS A 242 3.46 0.78 -11.92
CA LYS A 242 4.68 1.43 -11.43
C LYS A 242 5.56 0.47 -10.62
N VAL A 243 4.96 -0.35 -9.75
CA VAL A 243 5.70 -1.36 -8.98
C VAL A 243 6.34 -2.40 -9.91
N GLU A 244 5.63 -2.82 -10.95
CA GLU A 244 6.14 -3.75 -11.97
C GLU A 244 7.25 -3.14 -12.81
N ALA A 245 7.10 -1.90 -13.27
CA ALA A 245 8.17 -1.19 -13.99
C ALA A 245 9.43 -1.04 -13.12
N LEU A 246 9.26 -0.74 -11.83
CA LEU A 246 10.38 -0.70 -10.87
C LEU A 246 10.97 -2.09 -10.63
N ARG A 247 10.14 -3.15 -10.60
CA ARG A 247 10.60 -4.53 -10.43
C ARG A 247 11.45 -4.94 -11.61
N PHE A 248 10.97 -4.72 -12.83
CA PHE A 248 11.74 -4.96 -14.04
C PHE A 248 13.06 -4.16 -14.07
N ALA A 249 13.03 -2.89 -13.64
CA ALA A 249 14.24 -2.04 -13.65
C ALA A 249 15.30 -2.45 -12.62
N PHE A 250 14.90 -2.99 -11.45
CA PHE A 250 15.82 -3.24 -10.33
C PHE A 250 16.05 -4.70 -9.98
N ALA A 251 15.08 -5.59 -10.19
CA ALA A 251 15.19 -7.01 -9.89
C ALA A 251 15.89 -7.81 -11.01
N GLY A 252 15.96 -7.25 -12.22
CA GLY A 252 16.56 -7.94 -13.37
C GLY A 252 15.69 -9.10 -13.87
N GLU A 253 16.35 -10.19 -14.28
CA GLU A 253 15.73 -11.36 -14.93
C GLU A 253 14.83 -12.16 -13.98
N ASP A 254 15.22 -12.27 -12.70
CA ASP A 254 14.52 -13.11 -11.72
C ASP A 254 13.18 -12.51 -11.25
N ALA A 255 12.93 -11.23 -11.55
CA ALA A 255 11.75 -10.47 -11.13
C ALA A 255 11.46 -10.46 -9.60
N THR A 256 12.37 -10.97 -8.77
CA THR A 256 12.27 -11.00 -7.31
C THR A 256 13.24 -10.00 -6.70
N TYR A 257 12.77 -9.23 -5.71
CA TYR A 257 13.61 -8.19 -5.11
C TYR A 257 14.57 -8.78 -4.08
N GLN A 258 15.87 -8.72 -4.36
CA GLN A 258 16.86 -8.93 -3.33
C GLN A 258 16.86 -7.77 -2.32
N ARG A 259 17.35 -8.05 -1.11
CA ARG A 259 17.43 -7.05 -0.04
C ARG A 259 18.21 -5.78 -0.44
N LYS A 260 19.25 -5.93 -1.26
CA LYS A 260 20.05 -4.80 -1.76
C LYS A 260 19.26 -3.98 -2.80
N GLU A 261 18.49 -4.64 -3.64
CA GLU A 261 17.66 -4.00 -4.68
C GLU A 261 16.50 -3.20 -4.07
N LEU A 262 15.95 -3.65 -2.94
CA LEU A 262 15.00 -2.85 -2.17
C LEU A 262 15.59 -1.51 -1.68
N ILE A 263 16.87 -1.51 -1.32
CA ILE A 263 17.60 -0.27 -0.96
C ILE A 263 17.78 0.58 -2.21
N TYR A 264 18.17 -0.03 -3.34
CA TYR A 264 18.34 0.65 -4.62
C TYR A 264 17.06 1.32 -5.12
N LYS A 265 15.92 0.65 -5.01
CA LYS A 265 14.60 1.21 -5.29
C LYS A 265 14.30 2.45 -4.43
N ALA A 266 14.63 2.40 -3.13
CA ALA A 266 14.42 3.53 -2.23
C ALA A 266 15.37 4.71 -2.54
N VAL A 267 16.62 4.42 -2.88
CA VAL A 267 17.61 5.41 -3.34
C VAL A 267 17.15 6.06 -4.64
N PHE A 268 16.72 5.26 -5.62
CA PHE A 268 16.17 5.74 -6.88
C PHE A 268 14.99 6.69 -6.66
N ALA A 269 14.01 6.31 -5.84
CA ALA A 269 12.86 7.17 -5.53
C ALA A 269 13.27 8.53 -4.94
N ALA A 270 14.27 8.54 -4.05
CA ALA A 270 14.81 9.77 -3.47
C ALA A 270 15.58 10.60 -4.51
N CYS A 271 16.38 9.97 -5.38
CA CYS A 271 17.11 10.63 -6.46
C CYS A 271 16.16 11.26 -7.49
N VAL A 272 15.08 10.57 -7.87
CA VAL A 272 14.04 11.11 -8.77
C VAL A 272 13.38 12.33 -8.14
N ALA A 273 12.96 12.25 -6.88
CA ALA A 273 12.39 13.40 -6.17
C ALA A 273 13.36 14.58 -6.09
N LYS A 274 14.64 14.33 -5.78
CA LYS A 274 15.69 15.37 -5.79
C LYS A 274 15.84 16.00 -7.17
N GLY A 275 16.00 15.19 -8.22
CA GLY A 275 16.21 15.66 -9.59
C GLY A 275 15.03 16.49 -10.11
N ILE A 276 13.79 16.08 -9.85
CA ILE A 276 12.60 16.85 -10.23
C ILE A 276 12.57 18.21 -9.50
N PHE A 277 12.86 18.24 -8.20
CA PHE A 277 12.85 19.49 -7.43
C PHE A 277 14.02 20.41 -7.76
N GLU A 278 15.18 19.88 -8.12
CA GLU A 278 16.33 20.67 -8.53
C GLU A 278 16.17 21.24 -9.95
N ASN A 279 15.57 20.49 -10.87
CA ASN A 279 15.37 20.93 -12.24
C ASN A 279 14.06 21.73 -12.39
N VAL A 280 12.92 21.09 -12.19
CA VAL A 280 11.59 21.71 -12.35
C VAL A 280 11.31 22.72 -11.24
N GLY A 281 11.74 22.41 -10.01
CA GLY A 281 11.46 23.27 -8.85
C GLY A 281 12.18 24.61 -8.90
N LYS A 282 13.39 24.66 -9.48
CA LYS A 282 14.12 25.92 -9.70
C LYS A 282 13.55 26.74 -10.86
N THR A 283 13.12 26.09 -11.94
CA THR A 283 12.65 26.79 -13.15
C THR A 283 11.18 27.19 -13.10
N ARG A 284 10.30 26.34 -12.54
CA ARG A 284 8.84 26.51 -12.54
C ARG A 284 8.23 26.60 -11.13
N GLY A 285 9.05 26.51 -10.09
CA GLY A 285 8.61 26.57 -8.70
C GLY A 285 8.25 25.22 -8.07
N ARG A 286 8.14 25.22 -6.74
CA ARG A 286 8.00 23.99 -5.93
C ARG A 286 6.69 23.23 -6.17
N LEU A 287 5.59 23.93 -6.43
CA LEU A 287 4.30 23.29 -6.71
C LEU A 287 4.32 22.51 -8.02
N HIS A 288 4.93 23.06 -9.07
CA HIS A 288 5.12 22.34 -10.34
C HIS A 288 6.03 21.13 -10.19
N ALA A 289 7.09 21.22 -9.38
CA ALA A 289 7.93 20.06 -9.08
C ALA A 289 7.17 18.98 -8.31
N PHE A 290 6.32 19.37 -7.36
CA PHE A 290 5.48 18.43 -6.63
C PHE A 290 4.44 17.76 -7.54
N ALA A 291 3.77 18.54 -8.40
CA ALA A 291 2.85 18.02 -9.39
C ALA A 291 3.55 17.03 -10.34
N ALA A 292 4.74 17.38 -10.85
CA ALA A 292 5.55 16.50 -11.69
C ALA A 292 5.96 15.21 -10.95
N LEU A 293 6.30 15.30 -9.66
CA LEU A 293 6.60 14.13 -8.84
C LEU A 293 5.35 13.26 -8.60
N TYR A 294 4.18 13.86 -8.41
CA TYR A 294 2.91 13.15 -8.22
C TYR A 294 2.45 12.44 -9.50
N THR A 295 2.61 13.08 -10.67
CA THR A 295 2.26 12.51 -11.97
C THR A 295 3.30 11.53 -12.51
N PHE A 296 4.42 11.33 -11.81
CA PHE A 296 5.47 10.40 -12.23
C PHE A 296 4.96 8.95 -12.27
N ASP A 297 4.90 8.39 -13.46
CA ASP A 297 4.25 7.11 -13.73
C ASP A 297 5.23 5.99 -14.14
N HIS A 298 4.70 4.84 -14.55
CA HIS A 298 5.48 3.69 -15.01
C HIS A 298 6.19 3.95 -16.35
N LYS A 299 5.66 4.82 -17.20
CA LYS A 299 6.27 5.19 -18.49
C LYS A 299 7.49 6.07 -18.25
N ASP A 300 7.45 6.93 -17.25
CA ASP A 300 8.61 7.73 -16.84
C ASP A 300 9.73 6.84 -16.28
N VAL A 301 9.38 5.82 -15.49
CA VAL A 301 10.35 4.80 -15.04
C VAL A 301 11.00 4.11 -16.25
N GLN A 302 10.20 3.67 -17.22
CA GLN A 302 10.70 3.01 -18.43
C GLN A 302 11.59 3.94 -19.28
N ARG A 303 11.19 5.20 -19.46
CA ARG A 303 12.00 6.20 -20.17
C ARG A 303 13.34 6.44 -19.50
N LEU A 304 13.36 6.50 -18.17
CA LEU A 304 14.61 6.61 -17.42
C LEU A 304 15.48 5.35 -17.50
N ALA A 305 14.88 4.18 -17.70
CA ALA A 305 15.60 2.92 -17.85
C ALA A 305 16.15 2.72 -19.27
N VAL A 306 15.43 3.14 -20.31
CA VAL A 306 15.81 2.94 -21.73
C VAL A 306 16.68 4.07 -22.26
N GLY A 307 16.43 5.32 -21.86
CA GLY A 307 17.09 6.52 -22.42
C GLY A 307 18.54 6.73 -22.00
N SER A 308 19.22 5.72 -21.45
CA SER A 308 20.56 5.88 -20.87
C SER A 308 21.67 5.53 -21.86
N GLU A 309 21.90 6.39 -22.86
CA GLU A 309 23.27 6.58 -23.36
C GLU A 309 24.08 7.55 -22.47
N GLY A 310 23.50 8.14 -21.42
CA GLY A 310 24.24 9.06 -20.54
C GLY A 310 23.63 9.44 -19.19
N PHE A 311 22.49 8.87 -18.76
CA PHE A 311 21.86 9.27 -17.50
C PHE A 311 22.39 8.50 -16.28
N CYS A 312 22.59 9.22 -15.18
CA CYS A 312 23.39 8.93 -13.97
C CYS A 312 23.10 7.67 -13.14
N VAL A 313 22.38 6.66 -13.65
CA VAL A 313 22.27 5.38 -12.94
C VAL A 313 23.69 4.81 -12.75
N ASN A 314 24.55 4.83 -13.78
CA ASN A 314 25.93 4.35 -13.63
C ASN A 314 26.85 5.24 -12.77
N ARG A 315 26.51 6.51 -12.50
CA ARG A 315 27.32 7.39 -11.61
C ARG A 315 26.90 7.32 -10.14
N CYS A 316 25.61 7.12 -9.87
CA CYS A 316 25.12 6.92 -8.49
C CYS A 316 25.14 5.44 -8.08
N PHE A 317 24.97 4.53 -9.04
CA PHE A 317 25.19 3.10 -8.92
C PHE A 317 26.48 2.78 -9.64
N VAL A 318 27.61 3.04 -8.98
CA VAL A 318 28.81 2.26 -9.28
C VAL A 318 28.40 0.82 -8.99
N ARG A 319 28.05 0.06 -10.04
CA ARG A 319 28.02 -1.41 -9.94
C ARG A 319 29.35 -1.76 -9.27
N PRO A 320 29.35 -2.42 -8.09
CA PRO A 320 30.60 -2.95 -7.58
C PRO A 320 31.22 -3.72 -8.75
N PRO A 321 32.49 -3.46 -9.11
CA PRO A 321 33.12 -4.10 -10.25
C PRO A 321 32.81 -5.58 -10.13
N HIS A 322 32.19 -6.14 -11.18
CA HIS A 322 31.88 -7.56 -11.23
C HIS A 322 33.11 -8.28 -10.68
N ALA A 323 32.92 -9.06 -9.60
CA ALA A 323 34.00 -9.87 -9.05
C ALA A 323 34.63 -10.57 -10.25
N PRO A 324 35.95 -10.43 -10.47
CA PRO A 324 36.59 -10.93 -11.67
C PRO A 324 36.14 -12.37 -11.85
N LYS A 325 35.56 -12.68 -13.02
CA LYS A 325 35.22 -14.05 -13.38
C LYS A 325 36.51 -14.83 -13.21
N THR A 326 36.62 -15.62 -12.15
CA THR A 326 37.71 -16.56 -11.99
C THR A 326 37.52 -17.54 -13.13
N SER A 327 38.34 -17.36 -14.17
CA SER A 327 38.47 -18.35 -15.23
C SER A 327 38.78 -19.68 -14.54
N PRO A 328 38.02 -20.75 -14.81
CA PRO A 328 38.41 -22.07 -14.36
C PRO A 328 39.76 -22.38 -15.01
N VAL A 329 40.77 -22.56 -14.16
CA VAL A 329 42.05 -23.20 -14.52
C VAL A 329 41.85 -24.70 -14.38
#